data_AF-A0A7G2T6U1-F1
#
_entry.id   AF-A0A7G2T6U1-F1
#
_cell.length_a   1.000
_cell.length_b   1.000
_cell.length_c   1.000
_cell.angle_alpha   90.00
_cell.angle_beta   90.00
_cell.angle_gamma   90.00
#
_symmetry.space_group_name_H-M   'P 1'
#
loop_
_entity.id
_entity.type
_entity.pdbx_description
1 polymer ?
#
loop_
_entity_poly.entity_id
_entity_poly.type
_entity_poly.pdbx_seq_one_letter_code
_entity_poly.pdbx_strand_id
1 'polypeptide(L)'
;MKGQYSLYDNLIFQPIEPAHSKPNLARRADAIAHRYYYYGSICRMLYEDCLHHLHLEFFLEPDTIYNELKKRTALVNRLVDARTPVAELRKQYPHFDWSGRVNLPGV
;
A
#
# COMPACT_ATOMS: atom_id res chain seq x y z
N MET A 1 -15.67 -0.04 49.86
CA MET A 1 -14.39 -0.52 49.30
C MET A 1 -14.58 -0.75 47.80
N LYS A 2 -13.66 -0.24 46.98
CA LYS A 2 -13.72 -0.25 45.52
C LYS A 2 -13.41 -1.66 44.99
N GLY A 3 -14.38 -2.33 44.38
CA GLY A 3 -14.13 -3.51 43.54
C GLY A 3 -13.85 -3.02 42.12
N GLN A 4 -12.59 -3.09 41.71
CA GLN A 4 -12.15 -2.68 40.38
C GLN A 4 -12.80 -3.61 39.34
N TYR A 5 -13.70 -3.09 38.52
CA TYR A 5 -14.07 -3.76 37.28
C TYR A 5 -12.81 -3.75 36.39
N SER A 6 -12.24 -4.92 36.14
CA SER A 6 -11.12 -5.11 35.23
C SER A 6 -11.61 -4.74 33.82
N LEU A 7 -11.24 -3.55 33.35
CA LEU A 7 -11.48 -3.05 31.99
C LEU A 7 -10.85 -3.95 30.90
N TYR A 8 -10.18 -5.04 31.30
CA TYR A 8 -9.40 -5.92 30.46
C TYR A 8 -9.90 -7.38 30.44
N ASP A 9 -11.01 -7.72 31.12
CA ASP A 9 -11.46 -9.12 31.22
C ASP A 9 -11.92 -9.74 29.89
N ASN A 10 -12.13 -8.95 28.84
CA ASN A 10 -12.44 -9.43 27.49
C ASN A 10 -11.58 -8.73 26.42
N LEU A 11 -10.26 -8.72 26.58
CA LEU A 11 -9.35 -8.09 25.62
C LEU A 11 -9.30 -8.78 24.25
N ILE A 12 -9.61 -10.07 24.18
CA ILE A 12 -9.72 -10.86 22.95
C ILE A 12 -10.70 -12.00 23.27
N PHE A 13 -11.66 -12.29 22.37
CA PHE A 13 -12.21 -13.61 22.01
C PHE A 13 -13.67 -13.49 21.55
N GLN A 14 -13.85 -13.32 20.24
CA GLN A 14 -15.01 -13.83 19.52
C GLN A 14 -14.51 -14.82 18.46
N PRO A 15 -15.15 -15.99 18.28
CA PRO A 15 -14.74 -16.96 17.27
C PRO A 15 -14.85 -16.34 15.87
N ILE A 16 -13.78 -16.44 15.10
CA ILE A 16 -13.67 -15.84 13.76
C ILE A 16 -14.48 -16.72 12.80
N GLU A 17 -15.56 -16.18 12.24
CA GLU A 17 -16.32 -16.84 11.17
C GLU A 17 -15.44 -17.10 9.93
N PRO A 18 -15.67 -18.19 9.17
CA PRO A 18 -14.80 -18.57 8.05
C PRO A 18 -14.72 -17.46 6.99
N ALA A 19 -13.50 -17.06 6.67
CA ALA A 19 -13.19 -15.91 5.84
C ALA A 19 -13.76 -16.03 4.41
N HIS A 20 -14.78 -15.23 4.11
CA HIS A 20 -15.21 -14.94 2.74
C HIS A 20 -14.06 -14.28 1.96
N SER A 21 -13.91 -14.65 0.68
CA SER A 21 -12.90 -14.18 -0.28
C SER A 21 -12.42 -12.74 -0.02
N LYS A 22 -11.15 -12.56 0.33
CA LYS A 22 -10.60 -11.33 0.96
C LYS A 22 -10.55 -10.17 -0.04
N PRO A 23 -11.57 -9.28 -0.10
CA PRO A 23 -11.61 -8.19 -1.08
C PRO A 23 -10.50 -7.16 -0.82
N ASN A 24 -9.99 -7.13 0.42
CA ASN A 24 -8.90 -6.27 0.85
C ASN A 24 -7.56 -6.63 0.18
N LEU A 25 -7.34 -7.88 -0.24
CA LEU A 25 -6.09 -8.28 -0.90
C LEU A 25 -5.99 -7.69 -2.30
N ALA A 26 -7.07 -7.74 -3.08
CA ALA A 26 -7.10 -7.16 -4.42
C ALA A 26 -6.91 -5.64 -4.35
N ARG A 27 -7.62 -4.96 -3.44
CA ARG A 27 -7.47 -3.52 -3.21
C ARG A 27 -6.05 -3.12 -2.84
N ARG A 28 -5.39 -3.86 -1.94
CA ARG A 28 -4.00 -3.60 -1.57
C ARG A 28 -3.07 -3.72 -2.76
N ALA A 29 -3.23 -4.80 -3.54
CA ALA A 29 -2.33 -5.04 -4.65
C ALA A 29 -2.55 -4.04 -5.81
N ASP A 30 -3.77 -3.53 -6.00
CA ASP A 30 -4.01 -2.39 -6.89
C ASP A 30 -3.34 -1.12 -6.34
N ALA A 31 -3.39 -0.89 -5.03
CA ALA A 31 -2.69 0.24 -4.41
C ALA A 31 -1.18 0.19 -4.66
N ILE A 32 -0.56 -0.99 -4.56
CA ILE A 32 0.87 -1.21 -4.89
C ILE A 32 1.18 -0.73 -6.32
N ALA A 33 0.34 -1.07 -7.30
CA ALA A 33 0.54 -0.66 -8.69
C ALA A 33 0.43 0.87 -8.88
N HIS A 34 -0.53 1.52 -8.23
CA HIS A 34 -0.67 2.98 -8.28
C HIS A 34 0.51 3.69 -7.61
N ARG A 35 1.01 3.16 -6.48
CA ARG A 35 2.18 3.69 -5.78
C ARG A 35 3.46 3.51 -6.57
N TYR A 36 3.65 2.33 -7.17
CA TYR A 36 4.75 2.08 -8.10
C TYR A 36 4.74 3.08 -9.27
N TYR A 37 3.57 3.30 -9.88
CA TYR A 37 3.42 4.30 -10.94
C TYR A 37 3.84 5.71 -10.48
N TYR A 38 3.39 6.13 -9.30
CA TYR A 38 3.77 7.43 -8.74
C TYR A 38 5.28 7.56 -8.51
N TYR A 39 5.91 6.58 -7.88
CA TYR A 39 7.35 6.62 -7.64
C TYR A 39 8.17 6.61 -8.93
N GLY A 40 7.89 5.68 -9.85
CA GLY A 40 8.66 5.53 -11.07
C GLY A 40 8.37 6.59 -12.13
N SER A 41 7.09 6.93 -12.35
CA SER A 41 6.69 7.81 -13.46
C SER A 41 6.63 9.29 -13.07
N ILE A 42 6.20 9.59 -11.83
CA ILE A 42 6.00 10.97 -11.38
C ILE A 42 7.23 11.46 -10.61
N CYS A 43 7.71 10.70 -9.62
CA CYS A 43 8.92 11.03 -8.86
C CYS A 43 10.22 10.66 -9.59
N ARG A 44 10.15 9.95 -10.73
CA ARG A 44 11.31 9.54 -11.56
C ARG A 44 12.37 8.73 -10.82
N MET A 45 11.92 7.90 -9.89
CA MET A 45 12.79 7.05 -9.09
C MET A 45 13.27 5.82 -9.87
N LEU A 46 14.42 5.28 -9.48
CA LEU A 46 14.91 4.02 -10.03
C LEU A 46 14.05 2.86 -9.55
N TYR A 47 14.10 1.74 -10.28
CA TYR A 47 13.30 0.56 -9.98
C TYR A 47 13.56 0.01 -8.57
N GLU A 48 14.83 -0.13 -8.18
CA GLU A 48 15.20 -0.62 -6.84
C GLU A 48 14.69 0.30 -5.73
N ASP A 49 14.80 1.63 -5.91
CA ASP A 49 14.25 2.59 -4.94
C ASP A 49 12.73 2.47 -4.85
N CYS A 50 12.04 2.30 -5.99
CA CYS A 50 10.60 2.08 -5.99
C CYS A 50 10.23 0.84 -5.17
N LEU A 51 10.93 -0.27 -5.35
CA LEU A 51 10.69 -1.49 -4.57
C LEU A 51 10.98 -1.28 -3.09
N HIS A 52 12.06 -0.58 -2.75
CA HIS A 52 12.40 -0.28 -1.36
C HIS A 52 11.32 0.54 -0.66
N HIS A 53 10.80 1.59 -1.31
CA HIS A 53 9.71 2.38 -0.74
C HIS A 53 8.41 1.60 -0.61
N LEU A 54 8.07 0.77 -1.59
CA LEU A 54 6.90 -0.10 -1.52
C LEU A 54 7.04 -1.15 -0.41
N HIS A 55 8.25 -1.67 -0.19
CA HIS A 55 8.54 -2.59 0.92
C HIS A 55 8.23 -1.93 2.27
N LEU A 56 8.73 -0.71 2.49
CA LEU A 56 8.48 0.04 3.72
C LEU A 56 7.01 0.43 3.89
N GLU A 57 6.31 0.77 2.80
CA GLU A 57 4.93 1.26 2.84
C GLU A 57 3.91 0.13 3.05
N PHE A 58 4.15 -1.05 2.46
CA PHE A 58 3.20 -2.17 2.49
C PHE A 58 3.64 -3.32 3.40
N PHE A 59 4.85 -3.27 3.96
CA PHE A 59 5.45 -4.33 4.78
C PHE A 59 5.46 -5.68 4.05
N LEU A 60 5.86 -5.67 2.78
CA LEU A 60 5.94 -6.85 1.92
C LEU A 60 7.35 -7.01 1.39
N GLU A 61 7.81 -8.26 1.28
CA GLU A 61 9.09 -8.56 0.64
C GLU A 61 9.13 -8.05 -0.82
N PRO A 62 10.28 -7.53 -1.30
CA PRO A 62 10.42 -7.04 -2.67
C PRO A 62 9.97 -8.05 -3.73
N ASP A 63 10.26 -9.35 -3.54
CA ASP A 63 9.82 -10.41 -4.45
C ASP A 63 8.29 -10.54 -4.51
N THR A 64 7.61 -10.33 -3.39
CA THR A 64 6.14 -10.35 -3.35
C THR A 64 5.59 -9.14 -4.11
N ILE A 65 6.19 -7.96 -3.91
CA ILE A 65 5.82 -6.73 -4.62
C ILE A 65 6.02 -6.90 -6.13
N TYR A 66 7.17 -7.41 -6.56
CA TYR A 66 7.45 -7.70 -7.96
C TYR A 66 6.38 -8.63 -8.57
N ASN A 67 6.05 -9.72 -7.89
CA ASN A 67 5.03 -10.66 -8.37
C ASN A 67 3.64 -10.01 -8.48
N GLU A 68 3.27 -9.13 -7.55
CA GLU A 68 2.00 -8.41 -7.61
C GLU A 68 1.98 -7.35 -8.73
N LEU A 69 3.10 -6.67 -8.97
CA LEU A 69 3.27 -5.73 -10.08
C LEU A 69 3.21 -6.44 -11.44
N LYS A 70 3.84 -7.61 -11.57
CA LYS A 70 3.79 -8.45 -12.78
C LYS A 70 2.36 -8.84 -13.15
N LYS A 71 1.52 -9.15 -12.16
CA LYS A 71 0.08 -9.42 -12.39
C LYS A 71 -0.70 -8.17 -12.82
N ARG A 72 -0.19 -6.98 -12.54
CA ARG A 72 -0.85 -5.67 -12.75
C ARG A 72 -0.14 -4.80 -13.79
N THR A 73 0.73 -5.36 -14.62
CA THR A 73 1.43 -4.62 -15.67
C THR A 73 0.46 -3.85 -16.58
N ALA A 74 -0.69 -4.45 -16.93
CA ALA A 74 -1.71 -3.77 -17.73
C ALA A 74 -2.34 -2.55 -17.02
N LEU A 75 -2.44 -2.56 -15.68
CA LEU A 75 -2.88 -1.38 -14.93
C LEU A 75 -1.81 -0.30 -14.92
N VAL A 76 -0.55 -0.66 -14.65
CA VAL A 76 0.57 0.28 -14.65
C VAL A 76 0.73 0.95 -16.02
N ASN A 77 0.68 0.18 -17.10
CA ASN A 77 0.78 0.71 -18.47
C ASN A 77 -0.36 1.70 -18.76
N ARG A 78 -1.60 1.37 -18.38
CA ARG A 78 -2.74 2.31 -18.53
C ARG A 78 -2.51 3.62 -17.77
N LEU A 79 -1.95 3.57 -16.56
CA LEU A 79 -1.64 4.78 -15.79
C LEU A 79 -0.58 5.65 -16.48
N VAL A 80 0.44 5.00 -17.07
CA VAL A 80 1.51 5.66 -17.84
C VAL A 80 0.95 6.29 -19.11
N ASP A 81 0.18 5.55 -19.90
CA ASP A 81 -0.41 6.00 -21.16
C ASP A 81 -1.38 7.17 -20.92
N ALA A 82 -2.23 7.07 -19.89
CA ALA A 82 -3.17 8.11 -19.51
C ALA A 82 -2.50 9.31 -18.80
N ARG A 83 -1.20 9.22 -18.45
CA ARG A 83 -0.47 10.22 -17.65
C ARG A 83 -1.27 10.65 -16.42
N THR A 84 -1.75 9.67 -15.67
CA THR A 84 -2.67 9.89 -14.55
C THR A 84 -2.05 10.88 -13.53
N PRO A 85 -2.69 12.03 -13.26
CA PRO A 85 -2.11 13.03 -12.38
C PRO A 85 -2.18 12.60 -10.91
N VAL A 86 -1.25 13.11 -10.09
CA VAL A 86 -1.21 12.87 -8.63
C VAL A 86 -2.54 13.20 -7.95
N ALA A 87 -3.25 14.22 -8.43
CA ALA A 87 -4.55 14.61 -7.89
C ALA A 87 -5.58 13.48 -7.94
N GLU A 88 -5.57 12.66 -9.00
CA GLU A 88 -6.51 11.54 -9.15
C GLU A 88 -6.12 10.38 -8.23
N LEU A 89 -4.82 10.07 -8.14
CA LEU A 89 -4.30 9.08 -7.20
C LEU A 89 -4.63 9.45 -5.74
N ARG A 90 -4.52 10.73 -5.39
CA ARG A 90 -4.83 11.25 -4.05
C ARG A 90 -6.32 11.13 -3.71
N LYS A 91 -7.23 11.33 -4.67
CA LYS A 91 -8.67 11.10 -4.43
C LYS A 91 -8.94 9.64 -4.08
N GLN A 92 -8.29 8.72 -4.78
CA GLN A 92 -8.49 7.29 -4.58
C GLN A 92 -7.84 6.78 -3.29
N TYR A 93 -6.68 7.33 -2.93
CA TYR A 93 -5.91 6.93 -1.75
C TYR A 93 -5.43 8.16 -0.96
N PRO A 94 -6.32 8.82 -0.20
CA PRO A 94 -6.01 10.08 0.48
C PRO A 94 -5.01 9.94 1.63
N HIS A 95 -4.81 8.74 2.16
CA HIS A 95 -3.95 8.44 3.30
C HIS A 95 -2.47 8.26 2.93
N PHE A 96 -2.14 8.13 1.64
CA PHE A 96 -0.74 8.07 1.21
C PHE A 96 -0.12 9.45 1.09
N ASP A 97 1.21 9.50 1.24
CA ASP A 97 1.97 10.70 0.96
C ASP A 97 2.23 10.86 -0.54
N TRP A 98 1.71 11.97 -1.07
CA TRP A 98 1.80 12.37 -2.48
C TRP A 98 2.58 13.69 -2.66
N SER A 99 3.28 14.15 -1.62
CA SER A 99 3.95 15.46 -1.60
C SER A 99 5.23 15.54 -2.44
N GLY A 100 5.66 14.43 -3.05
CA GLY A 100 6.94 14.32 -3.76
C GLY A 100 8.17 14.32 -2.84
N ARG A 101 7.98 14.45 -1.52
CA ARG A 101 9.05 14.38 -0.53
C ARG A 101 9.32 12.92 -0.22
N VAL A 102 10.14 12.29 -1.04
CA VAL A 102 10.62 10.95 -0.74
C VAL A 102 11.69 11.10 0.34
N ASN A 103 11.34 10.78 1.59
CA ASN A 103 12.32 10.67 2.67
C ASN A 103 13.19 9.45 2.37
N LEU A 104 14.35 9.69 1.76
CA LEU A 104 15.41 8.69 1.70
C LEU A 104 16.00 8.58 3.12
N PRO A 105 15.93 7.41 3.78
CA PRO A 105 16.64 7.24 5.04
C PRO A 105 18.15 7.22 4.75
N GLY A 106 18.84 8.30 5.13
CA GLY A 106 20.30 8.36 5.24
C GLY A 106 21.08 8.69 3.97
N VAL A 107 21.43 9.97 3.83
CA VAL A 107 22.81 10.35 3.44
C VAL A 107 23.54 10.67 4.74
#